data_AF-A0A4U1FY23-F1
#
_entry.id   AF-A0A4U1FY23-F1
#
_cell.length_a   1.000
_cell.length_b   1.000
_cell.length_c   1.000
_cell.angle_alpha   90.00
_cell.angle_beta   90.00
_cell.angle_gamma   90.00
#
_symmetry.space_group_name_H-M   'P 1'
#
loop_
_entity.id
_entity.type
_entity.pdbx_description
1 polymer ?
#
loop_
_entity_poly.entity_id
_entity_poly.type
_entity_poly.pdbx_seq_one_letter_code
_entity_poly.pdbx_strand_id
1 'polypeptide(L)'
;MKKYSFLYIMSFLLLFAGCKEDEVGRIAPEGDFAVNFTVPEGVITAPAKVLLTNRSKYSEKYLWKFPNGLALTKAGLTERRTSESLVPDTIFYSLPGEYKVTLLAWQGGKLDSVTKILNVVKMQPQIVVPTGIGVMRDVQFSAKLFQYPGQAVTYAWDFGEAGLTSSEASPKVTFTQEGIHTVKLTINDGTETLTTTVEVMVMGELVKSLYFTDAITKKIYRYPFKQLQTPVITPLSTILGLHPLAMTVYNSRIYISETGVGLKFSSGEAAKADGKIYSVDLMGANPITVTAPVDVSASGYQVDPWVHTIDASGNVWWTTRNNSVRVTSAAGVEAVYPGTRIQLTAANAGVSSVATYFDGGVQVVNDEVWISKTGTTGRGIWKFTTAGAFKSKLSTTLDNYAIRNFVVDKVNNKIYFVVSVPYTGTPAIGQGLYKCNIDGTNIQLIDALPTVATGAGFSNEGGDNEFVYITGLTLDTDPDDKTSGYLYYGYRDNMDINGNGPTISGNGSRSGIKRYPLDGSTAPLLFIKGYVPYGIAIDNTRR
;
A
#
# COMPACT_ATOMS: atom_id res chain seq x y z
N MET A 1 -75.81 -48.94 -20.81
CA MET A 1 -75.00 -48.25 -19.78
C MET A 1 -74.30 -47.07 -20.49
N LYS A 2 -74.89 -45.90 -20.76
CA LYS A 2 -75.72 -44.97 -19.98
C LYS A 2 -75.02 -44.46 -18.70
N LYS A 3 -74.74 -43.14 -18.70
CA LYS A 3 -74.70 -42.20 -17.54
C LYS A 3 -73.37 -41.57 -17.06
N TYR A 4 -72.32 -41.41 -17.87
CA TYR A 4 -71.19 -40.53 -17.46
C TYR A 4 -70.72 -39.47 -18.46
N SER A 5 -71.21 -39.44 -19.71
CA SER A 5 -70.69 -38.47 -20.70
C SER A 5 -71.19 -37.03 -20.54
N PHE A 6 -72.26 -36.79 -19.77
CA PHE A 6 -72.86 -35.45 -19.65
C PHE A 6 -72.30 -34.63 -18.47
N LEU A 7 -71.73 -35.29 -17.45
CA LEU A 7 -71.10 -34.58 -16.32
C LEU A 7 -69.72 -34.00 -16.67
N TYR A 8 -68.96 -34.67 -17.55
CA TYR A 8 -67.66 -34.16 -17.99
C TYR A 8 -67.77 -32.94 -18.92
N ILE A 9 -68.83 -32.84 -19.73
CA ILE A 9 -69.05 -31.67 -20.60
C ILE A 9 -69.47 -30.45 -19.78
N MET A 10 -70.23 -30.64 -18.68
CA MET A 10 -70.63 -29.55 -17.78
C MET A 10 -69.47 -29.08 -16.88
N SER A 11 -68.55 -29.97 -16.49
CA SER A 11 -67.29 -29.59 -15.81
C SER A 11 -66.27 -28.92 -16.75
N PHE A 12 -66.29 -29.20 -18.05
CA PHE A 12 -65.41 -28.52 -19.01
C PHE A 12 -65.93 -27.12 -19.39
N LEU A 13 -67.24 -26.87 -19.33
CA LEU A 13 -67.84 -25.54 -19.56
C LEU A 13 -67.78 -24.60 -18.34
N LEU A 14 -67.54 -25.12 -17.13
CA LEU A 14 -67.35 -24.30 -15.91
C LEU A 14 -65.88 -23.91 -15.66
N LEU A 15 -64.93 -24.35 -16.51
CA LEU A 15 -63.51 -23.96 -16.48
C LEU A 15 -63.19 -22.72 -17.33
N PHE A 16 -64.17 -22.15 -18.06
CA PHE A 16 -63.99 -20.94 -18.88
C PHE A 16 -64.67 -19.68 -18.33
N ALA A 17 -65.22 -19.74 -17.10
CA ALA A 17 -65.84 -18.60 -16.43
C ALA A 17 -65.10 -18.30 -15.12
N GLY A 18 -63.87 -17.80 -15.20
CA GLY A 18 -63.12 -17.47 -13.99
C GLY A 18 -61.65 -17.14 -14.14
N CYS A 19 -61.25 -16.43 -15.19
CA CYS A 19 -60.01 -15.63 -15.18
C CYS A 19 -60.31 -14.34 -15.94
N LYS A 20 -61.00 -13.41 -15.29
CA LYS A 20 -60.70 -12.00 -15.53
C LYS A 20 -59.25 -11.86 -15.08
N GLU A 21 -58.36 -11.44 -15.97
CA GLU A 21 -57.09 -10.90 -15.50
C GLU A 21 -57.48 -9.81 -14.47
N ASP A 22 -57.08 -10.01 -13.22
CA ASP A 22 -56.92 -8.87 -12.34
C ASP A 22 -55.86 -8.02 -13.02
N GLU A 23 -56.30 -7.06 -13.84
CA GLU A 23 -55.57 -5.83 -13.98
C GLU A 23 -55.45 -5.31 -12.55
N VAL A 24 -54.30 -5.63 -11.94
CA VAL A 24 -53.81 -4.85 -10.81
C VAL A 24 -53.76 -3.45 -11.36
N GLY A 25 -54.81 -2.67 -11.09
CA GLY A 25 -54.85 -1.25 -11.34
C GLY A 25 -53.61 -0.72 -10.65
N ARG A 26 -52.56 -0.46 -11.42
CA ARG A 26 -51.43 0.31 -10.96
C ARG A 26 -52.08 1.57 -10.45
N ILE A 27 -52.05 1.78 -9.14
CA ILE A 27 -52.34 3.09 -8.56
C ILE A 27 -51.48 4.04 -9.37
N ALA A 28 -52.12 4.90 -10.17
CA ALA A 28 -51.41 5.87 -10.99
C ALA A 28 -50.48 6.61 -10.02
N PRO A 29 -49.16 6.57 -10.22
CA PRO A 29 -48.26 7.22 -9.29
C PRO A 29 -48.67 8.69 -9.17
N GLU A 30 -49.05 9.14 -7.97
CA GLU A 30 -49.42 10.53 -7.76
C GLU A 30 -48.17 11.41 -8.01
N GLY A 31 -48.19 12.15 -9.11
CA GLY A 31 -47.24 13.21 -9.43
C GLY A 31 -47.05 13.41 -10.94
N ASP A 32 -46.46 14.54 -11.30
CA ASP A 32 -46.31 14.96 -12.69
C ASP A 32 -45.24 14.16 -13.43
N PHE A 33 -45.62 13.58 -14.56
CA PHE A 33 -44.69 12.97 -15.52
C PHE A 33 -43.68 14.01 -16.02
N ALA A 34 -42.39 13.69 -15.85
CA ALA A 34 -41.29 14.56 -16.20
C ALA A 34 -40.09 13.74 -16.69
N VAL A 35 -39.45 14.20 -17.77
CA VAL A 35 -38.29 13.53 -18.36
C VAL A 35 -37.03 14.31 -18.02
N ASN A 36 -36.07 13.66 -17.37
CA ASN A 36 -34.80 14.28 -17.02
C ASN A 36 -33.70 13.24 -16.91
N PHE A 37 -32.45 13.65 -17.08
CA PHE A 37 -31.27 12.84 -16.80
C PHE A 37 -30.09 13.72 -16.44
N THR A 38 -29.04 13.19 -15.83
CA THR A 38 -27.79 13.93 -15.59
C THR A 38 -26.66 13.34 -16.41
N VAL A 39 -25.82 14.22 -16.95
CA VAL A 39 -24.50 13.88 -17.51
C VAL A 39 -23.45 14.01 -16.40
N PRO A 40 -22.27 13.37 -16.53
CA PRO A 40 -21.17 13.58 -15.60
C PRO A 40 -20.80 15.07 -15.51
N GLU A 41 -20.51 15.53 -14.29
CA GLU A 41 -20.02 16.89 -14.05
C GLU A 41 -18.51 16.97 -14.28
N GLY A 42 -18.01 18.15 -14.65
CA GLY A 42 -16.59 18.40 -14.91
C GLY A 42 -16.17 18.31 -16.37
N VAL A 43 -14.86 18.43 -16.61
CA VAL A 43 -14.27 18.37 -17.96
C VAL A 43 -14.13 16.90 -18.37
N ILE A 44 -14.74 16.54 -19.50
CA ILE A 44 -14.71 15.18 -20.04
C ILE A 44 -13.75 15.16 -21.23
N THR A 45 -12.69 14.36 -21.16
CA THR A 45 -11.65 14.30 -22.19
C THR A 45 -11.76 13.04 -23.05
N ALA A 46 -11.58 13.18 -24.37
CA ALA A 46 -11.53 12.04 -25.29
C ALA A 46 -10.19 11.26 -25.14
N PRO A 47 -10.21 9.91 -25.20
CA PRO A 47 -11.40 9.05 -25.27
C PRO A 47 -12.13 9.00 -23.91
N ALA A 48 -13.44 9.25 -23.93
CA ALA A 48 -14.24 9.42 -22.74
C ALA A 48 -15.11 8.19 -22.44
N LYS A 49 -15.15 7.79 -21.17
CA LYS A 49 -16.13 6.84 -20.62
C LYS A 49 -17.24 7.62 -19.93
N VAL A 50 -18.48 7.51 -20.40
CA VAL A 50 -19.60 8.34 -19.95
C VAL A 50 -20.69 7.46 -19.33
N LEU A 51 -21.07 7.82 -18.10
CA LEU A 51 -22.21 7.24 -17.40
C LEU A 51 -23.34 8.26 -17.33
N LEU A 52 -24.51 7.88 -17.81
CA LEU A 52 -25.71 8.73 -17.80
C LEU A 52 -26.64 8.24 -16.69
N THR A 53 -27.23 9.16 -15.92
CA THR A 53 -28.15 8.80 -14.84
C THR A 53 -29.56 9.28 -15.17
N ASN A 54 -30.50 8.35 -15.28
CA ASN A 54 -31.91 8.69 -15.47
C ASN A 54 -32.49 9.38 -14.23
N ARG A 55 -33.21 10.48 -14.42
CA ARG A 55 -33.91 11.25 -13.37
C ARG A 55 -35.38 11.48 -13.74
N SER A 56 -35.91 10.71 -14.68
CA SER A 56 -37.30 10.81 -15.13
C SER A 56 -38.24 10.27 -14.05
N LYS A 57 -39.41 10.89 -13.91
CA LYS A 57 -40.45 10.51 -12.96
C LYS A 57 -41.63 9.89 -13.69
N TYR A 58 -42.21 8.85 -13.08
CA TYR A 58 -43.45 8.22 -13.53
C TYR A 58 -43.46 7.78 -15.00
N SER A 59 -42.31 7.34 -15.50
CA SER A 59 -42.15 6.85 -16.88
C SER A 59 -42.18 5.32 -16.92
N GLU A 60 -42.78 4.76 -17.97
CA GLU A 60 -42.96 3.31 -18.16
C GLU A 60 -42.03 2.74 -19.24
N LYS A 61 -41.58 3.59 -20.17
CA LYS A 61 -40.68 3.22 -21.26
C LYS A 61 -39.66 4.34 -21.49
N TYR A 62 -38.46 3.98 -21.95
CA TYR A 62 -37.37 4.90 -22.26
C TYR A 62 -36.78 4.62 -23.64
N LEU A 63 -36.25 5.66 -24.26
CA LEU A 63 -35.40 5.57 -25.43
C LEU A 63 -34.31 6.64 -25.33
N TRP A 64 -33.09 6.17 -25.11
CA TRP A 64 -31.90 6.99 -25.18
C TRP A 64 -31.42 7.09 -26.62
N LYS A 65 -30.94 8.28 -26.99
CA LYS A 65 -30.20 8.54 -28.22
C LYS A 65 -28.89 9.23 -27.87
N PHE A 66 -27.77 8.62 -28.23
CA PHE A 66 -26.42 9.16 -28.01
C PHE A 66 -25.64 8.98 -29.33
N PRO A 67 -25.62 10.02 -30.20
CA PRO A 67 -25.02 9.92 -31.53
C PRO A 67 -23.52 9.64 -31.42
N ASN A 68 -22.99 8.74 -32.27
CA ASN A 68 -21.59 8.32 -32.28
C ASN A 68 -21.10 7.68 -30.97
N GLY A 69 -22.01 7.30 -30.07
CA GLY A 69 -21.68 6.51 -28.90
C GLY A 69 -21.21 5.11 -29.29
N LEU A 70 -20.18 4.61 -28.61
CA LEU A 70 -19.74 3.23 -28.67
C LEU A 70 -20.09 2.52 -27.36
N ALA A 71 -20.27 1.21 -27.40
CA ALA A 71 -20.42 0.37 -26.21
C ALA A 71 -19.39 -0.76 -26.23
N LEU A 72 -18.87 -1.10 -25.06
CA LEU A 72 -17.97 -2.24 -24.91
C LEU A 72 -18.78 -3.54 -24.88
N THR A 73 -18.52 -4.41 -25.84
CA THR A 73 -19.08 -5.75 -25.93
C THR A 73 -17.98 -6.80 -25.81
N LYS A 74 -18.33 -8.09 -25.82
CA LYS A 74 -17.35 -9.18 -25.89
C LYS A 74 -16.45 -9.12 -27.13
N ALA A 75 -16.90 -8.45 -28.20
CA ALA A 75 -16.15 -8.24 -29.43
C ALA A 75 -15.36 -6.91 -29.46
N GLY A 76 -15.35 -6.15 -28.35
CA GLY A 76 -14.71 -4.83 -28.27
C GLY A 76 -15.71 -3.67 -28.38
N LEU A 77 -15.22 -2.47 -28.71
CA LEU A 77 -16.04 -1.28 -28.87
C LEU A 77 -16.85 -1.35 -30.17
N THR A 78 -18.17 -1.39 -30.05
CA THR A 78 -19.10 -1.39 -31.19
C THR A 78 -20.01 -0.18 -31.14
N GLU A 79 -20.43 0.33 -32.29
CA GLU A 79 -21.40 1.42 -32.33
C GLU A 79 -22.67 1.08 -31.56
N ARG A 80 -23.09 1.99 -30.69
CA ARG A 80 -24.35 1.91 -29.98
C ARG A 80 -24.92 3.31 -29.87
N ARG A 81 -25.90 3.59 -30.73
CA ARG A 81 -26.51 4.92 -30.86
C ARG A 81 -27.77 5.10 -30.00
N THR A 82 -28.34 3.99 -29.53
CA THR A 82 -29.57 3.98 -28.73
C THR A 82 -29.56 2.95 -27.61
N SER A 83 -30.46 3.12 -26.64
CA SER A 83 -30.79 2.11 -25.62
C SER A 83 -32.22 2.31 -25.13
N GLU A 84 -32.94 1.23 -24.83
CA GLU A 84 -34.27 1.27 -24.22
C GLU A 84 -34.26 1.00 -22.70
N SER A 85 -33.07 0.73 -22.14
CA SER A 85 -32.88 0.46 -20.72
C SER A 85 -33.22 1.69 -19.85
N LEU A 86 -33.72 1.44 -18.63
CA LEU A 86 -33.94 2.49 -17.62
C LEU A 86 -32.69 3.37 -17.42
N VAL A 87 -31.53 2.73 -17.29
CA VAL A 87 -30.20 3.36 -17.33
C VAL A 87 -29.42 2.70 -18.46
N PRO A 88 -28.82 3.46 -19.39
CA PRO A 88 -28.05 2.87 -20.47
C PRO A 88 -26.72 2.31 -19.92
N ASP A 89 -26.17 1.32 -20.61
CA ASP A 89 -24.80 0.87 -20.36
C ASP A 89 -23.81 2.03 -20.53
N THR A 90 -22.58 1.82 -20.06
CA THR A 90 -21.50 2.79 -20.29
C THR A 90 -21.34 3.09 -21.78
N ILE A 91 -21.38 4.38 -22.13
CA ILE A 91 -21.15 4.87 -23.49
C ILE A 91 -19.74 5.45 -23.60
N PHE A 92 -19.06 5.15 -24.69
CA PHE A 92 -17.72 5.64 -25.00
C PHE A 92 -17.76 6.63 -26.16
N TYR A 93 -17.02 7.73 -26.02
CA TYR A 93 -16.80 8.71 -27.10
C TYR A 93 -15.30 8.82 -27.39
N SER A 94 -14.88 8.31 -28.55
CA SER A 94 -13.46 8.22 -28.91
C SER A 94 -12.86 9.53 -29.41
N LEU A 95 -13.68 10.48 -29.87
CA LEU A 95 -13.24 11.75 -30.46
C LEU A 95 -13.76 12.95 -29.64
N PRO A 96 -13.01 14.06 -29.60
CA PRO A 96 -13.53 15.32 -29.06
C PRO A 96 -14.69 15.84 -29.93
N GLY A 97 -15.66 16.51 -29.30
CA GLY A 97 -16.82 17.10 -29.96
C GLY A 97 -17.99 17.34 -29.02
N GLU A 98 -19.02 17.98 -29.56
CA GLU A 98 -20.29 18.19 -28.88
C GLU A 98 -21.28 17.08 -29.25
N TYR A 99 -21.74 16.34 -28.24
CA TYR A 99 -22.69 15.24 -28.41
C TYR A 99 -24.04 15.61 -27.79
N LYS A 100 -25.08 15.66 -28.62
CA LYS A 100 -26.46 15.93 -28.18
C LYS A 100 -27.10 14.61 -27.73
N VAL A 101 -27.11 14.37 -26.43
CA VAL A 101 -27.74 13.18 -25.84
C VAL A 101 -29.21 13.48 -25.55
N THR A 102 -30.10 12.65 -26.09
CA THR A 102 -31.55 12.80 -25.91
C THR A 102 -32.11 11.61 -25.15
N LEU A 103 -32.94 11.88 -24.15
CA LEU A 103 -33.79 10.88 -23.50
C LEU A 103 -35.25 11.16 -23.87
N LEU A 104 -35.91 10.17 -24.43
CA LEU A 104 -37.36 10.12 -24.59
C LEU A 104 -37.94 9.18 -23.54
N ALA A 105 -39.07 9.55 -22.95
CA ALA A 105 -39.81 8.67 -22.05
C ALA A 105 -41.32 8.73 -22.31
N TRP A 106 -42.02 7.66 -21.92
CA TRP A 106 -43.47 7.54 -22.11
C TRP A 106 -44.19 7.24 -20.80
N GLN A 107 -45.41 7.75 -20.65
CA GLN A 107 -46.36 7.38 -19.60
C GLN A 107 -47.78 7.39 -20.18
N GLY A 108 -48.51 6.27 -20.13
CA GLY A 108 -49.94 6.25 -20.50
C GLY A 108 -50.25 6.83 -21.89
N GLY A 109 -49.35 6.64 -22.87
CA GLY A 109 -49.47 7.18 -24.23
C GLY A 109 -48.92 8.60 -24.44
N LYS A 110 -48.59 9.35 -23.37
CA LYS A 110 -47.89 10.64 -23.43
C LYS A 110 -46.39 10.42 -23.66
N LEU A 111 -45.80 11.23 -24.54
CA LEU A 111 -44.36 11.25 -24.84
C LEU A 111 -43.79 12.62 -24.46
N ASP A 112 -42.64 12.62 -23.80
CA ASP A 112 -41.84 13.82 -23.58
C ASP A 112 -40.35 13.50 -23.74
N SER A 113 -39.53 14.52 -23.96
CA SER A 113 -38.11 14.36 -24.22
C SER A 113 -37.27 15.51 -23.69
N VAL A 114 -36.05 15.19 -23.29
CA VAL A 114 -35.04 16.17 -22.90
C VAL A 114 -33.75 15.89 -23.67
N THR A 115 -33.06 16.96 -24.08
CA THR A 115 -31.74 16.86 -24.70
C THR A 115 -30.73 17.63 -23.85
N LYS A 116 -29.58 17.01 -23.58
CA LYS A 116 -28.45 17.68 -22.92
C LYS A 116 -27.21 17.57 -23.80
N ILE A 117 -26.42 18.64 -23.82
CA ILE A 117 -25.15 18.69 -24.54
C ILE A 117 -24.07 18.09 -23.63
N LEU A 118 -23.38 17.09 -24.16
CA LEU A 118 -22.18 16.51 -23.60
C LEU A 118 -21.00 17.03 -24.41
N ASN A 119 -20.20 17.91 -23.82
CA ASN A 119 -18.99 18.41 -24.44
C ASN A 119 -17.80 17.51 -24.07
N VAL A 120 -17.25 16.81 -25.05
CA VAL A 120 -16.03 16.01 -24.87
C VAL A 120 -14.88 16.78 -25.49
N VAL A 121 -13.91 17.19 -24.69
CA VAL A 121 -12.77 17.99 -25.15
C VAL A 121 -11.57 17.11 -25.45
N LYS A 122 -10.62 17.63 -26.23
CA LYS A 122 -9.37 16.92 -26.53
C LYS A 122 -8.47 16.89 -25.30
N MET A 123 -7.83 15.76 -25.04
CA MET A 123 -6.81 15.66 -24.00
C MET A 123 -5.57 16.49 -24.39
N GLN A 124 -5.17 17.40 -23.51
CA GLN A 124 -3.92 18.15 -23.67
C GLN A 124 -2.70 17.22 -23.49
N PRO A 125 -1.59 17.43 -24.22
CA PRO A 125 -0.40 16.62 -24.04
C PRO A 125 0.16 16.76 -22.64
N GLN A 126 0.61 15.65 -22.07
CA GLN A 126 1.26 15.57 -20.77
C GLN A 126 2.63 14.91 -20.93
N ILE A 127 3.69 15.59 -20.49
CA ILE A 127 5.03 15.00 -20.40
C ILE A 127 5.05 13.98 -19.27
N VAL A 128 5.55 12.78 -19.56
CA VAL A 128 5.82 11.74 -18.57
C VAL A 128 7.29 11.82 -18.19
N VAL A 129 7.54 12.32 -16.99
CA VAL A 129 8.91 12.54 -16.47
C VAL A 129 9.46 11.24 -15.86
N PRO A 130 10.67 10.80 -16.24
CA PRO A 130 11.32 9.67 -15.59
C PRO A 130 11.72 10.01 -14.15
N THR A 131 11.76 9.00 -13.27
CA THR A 131 12.20 9.19 -11.88
C THR A 131 13.72 9.20 -11.77
N GLY A 132 14.28 9.98 -10.83
CA GLY A 132 15.71 9.95 -10.52
C GLY A 132 16.57 10.44 -11.68
N ILE A 133 16.33 11.67 -12.13
CA ILE A 133 17.13 12.28 -13.20
C ILE A 133 18.43 12.78 -12.57
N GLY A 134 19.56 12.27 -13.06
CA GLY A 134 20.88 12.65 -12.60
C GLY A 134 21.78 13.10 -13.75
N VAL A 135 22.74 13.97 -13.44
CA VAL A 135 23.74 14.41 -14.43
C VAL A 135 24.50 13.22 -15.02
N MET A 136 24.85 13.32 -16.30
CA MET A 136 25.64 12.32 -17.04
C MET A 136 25.01 10.92 -17.08
N ARG A 137 23.68 10.83 -16.93
CA ARG A 137 22.92 9.58 -17.05
C ARG A 137 21.84 9.72 -18.09
N ASP A 138 21.69 8.67 -18.90
CA ASP A 138 20.61 8.59 -19.87
C ASP A 138 19.27 8.41 -19.15
N VAL A 139 18.33 9.29 -19.44
CA VAL A 139 16.94 9.18 -19.00
C VAL A 139 16.01 9.23 -20.20
N GLN A 140 14.93 8.47 -20.14
CA GLN A 140 13.96 8.39 -21.23
C GLN A 140 12.69 9.16 -20.87
N PHE A 141 12.34 10.14 -21.70
CA PHE A 141 11.07 10.85 -21.61
C PHE A 141 10.03 10.22 -22.54
N SER A 142 8.77 10.43 -22.23
CA SER A 142 7.65 10.10 -23.12
C SER A 142 6.51 11.08 -22.91
N ALA A 143 5.44 10.97 -23.71
CA ALA A 143 4.27 11.83 -23.61
C ALA A 143 2.98 11.03 -23.65
N LYS A 144 1.97 11.47 -22.89
CA LYS A 144 0.57 11.07 -23.07
C LYS A 144 -0.13 12.15 -23.87
N LEU A 145 -0.77 11.78 -24.97
CA LEU A 145 -1.47 12.71 -25.85
C LEU A 145 -2.69 12.03 -26.49
N PHE A 146 -3.61 12.85 -26.98
CA PHE A 146 -4.68 12.40 -27.86
C PHE A 146 -4.15 12.29 -29.28
N GLN A 147 -4.49 11.20 -29.99
CA GLN A 147 -4.14 10.99 -31.38
C GLN A 147 -5.39 10.72 -32.21
N TYR A 148 -5.60 11.53 -33.25
CA TYR A 148 -6.67 11.28 -34.21
C TYR A 148 -6.39 9.98 -35.01
N PRO A 149 -7.42 9.13 -35.24
CA PRO A 149 -7.28 7.96 -36.10
C PRO A 149 -6.75 8.34 -37.48
N GLY A 150 -5.67 7.68 -37.92
CA GLY A 150 -5.06 7.90 -39.24
C GLY A 150 -4.20 9.17 -39.36
N GLN A 151 -4.02 9.95 -38.29
CA GLN A 151 -3.12 11.10 -38.29
C GLN A 151 -1.79 10.76 -37.60
N ALA A 152 -0.69 11.20 -38.22
CA ALA A 152 0.64 11.09 -37.65
C ALA A 152 0.92 12.24 -36.69
N VAL A 153 1.61 11.96 -35.58
CA VAL A 153 2.03 12.95 -34.59
C VAL A 153 3.50 13.25 -34.79
N THR A 154 3.86 14.53 -34.82
CA THR A 154 5.27 14.98 -34.77
C THR A 154 5.58 15.57 -33.41
N TYR A 155 6.84 15.43 -32.99
CA TYR A 155 7.34 15.84 -31.68
C TYR A 155 8.48 16.82 -31.85
N ALA A 156 8.55 17.80 -30.97
CA ALA A 156 9.68 18.69 -30.79
C ALA A 156 9.88 18.94 -29.29
N TRP A 157 10.94 18.34 -28.76
CA TRP A 157 11.37 18.44 -27.37
C TRP A 157 12.47 19.47 -27.23
N ASP A 158 12.39 20.26 -26.17
CA ASP A 158 13.44 21.13 -25.66
C ASP A 158 13.58 20.83 -24.16
N PHE A 159 14.77 20.45 -23.73
CA PHE A 159 15.00 19.99 -22.35
C PHE A 159 15.49 21.11 -21.43
N GLY A 160 15.60 22.35 -21.91
CA GLY A 160 16.03 23.50 -21.11
C GLY A 160 17.55 23.64 -20.96
N GLU A 161 18.34 22.76 -21.56
CA GLU A 161 19.80 22.84 -21.66
C GLU A 161 20.21 23.16 -23.11
N ALA A 162 21.24 24.00 -23.28
CA ALA A 162 21.64 24.50 -24.60
C ALA A 162 21.97 23.33 -25.57
N GLY A 163 21.20 23.23 -26.66
CA GLY A 163 21.38 22.20 -27.69
C GLY A 163 20.74 20.85 -27.36
N LEU A 164 20.17 20.66 -26.17
CA LEU A 164 19.50 19.42 -25.78
C LEU A 164 18.04 19.43 -26.29
N THR A 165 17.84 18.88 -27.49
CA THR A 165 16.54 18.83 -28.19
C THR A 165 16.34 17.47 -28.86
N SER A 166 15.09 17.12 -29.18
CA SER A 166 14.79 15.87 -29.91
C SER A 166 13.47 15.94 -30.68
N SER A 167 13.33 15.14 -31.73
CA SER A 167 12.08 14.93 -32.48
C SER A 167 11.48 13.53 -32.32
N GLU A 168 12.08 12.69 -31.46
CA GLU A 168 11.57 11.35 -31.18
C GLU A 168 10.32 11.38 -30.30
N ALA A 169 9.43 10.39 -30.46
CA ALA A 169 8.27 10.23 -29.59
C ALA A 169 8.65 9.86 -28.14
N SER A 170 9.80 9.23 -27.94
CA SER A 170 10.30 8.79 -26.63
C SER A 170 11.82 8.94 -26.52
N PRO A 171 12.32 10.19 -26.46
CA PRO A 171 13.74 10.50 -26.55
C PRO A 171 14.51 10.04 -25.32
N LYS A 172 15.75 9.60 -25.55
CA LYS A 172 16.77 9.44 -24.50
C LYS A 172 17.64 10.69 -24.44
N VAL A 173 17.82 11.24 -23.26
CA VAL A 173 18.58 12.47 -23.03
C VAL A 173 19.54 12.34 -21.86
N THR A 174 20.61 13.11 -21.92
CA THR A 174 21.65 13.16 -20.89
C THR A 174 21.84 14.62 -20.50
N PHE A 175 21.41 14.99 -19.30
CA PHE A 175 21.66 16.34 -18.76
C PHE A 175 23.11 16.44 -18.27
N THR A 176 23.77 17.58 -18.51
CA THR A 176 25.15 17.80 -18.03
C THR A 176 25.22 18.71 -16.82
N GLN A 177 24.16 19.47 -16.54
CA GLN A 177 24.07 20.41 -15.42
C GLN A 177 23.00 19.98 -14.41
N GLU A 178 23.33 20.01 -13.12
CA GLU A 178 22.34 19.82 -12.06
C GLU A 178 21.47 21.08 -11.88
N GLY A 179 20.30 20.93 -11.27
CA GLY A 179 19.37 22.02 -11.01
C GLY A 179 17.99 21.79 -11.61
N ILE A 180 17.16 22.83 -11.57
CA ILE A 180 15.82 22.82 -12.17
C ILE A 180 15.95 23.11 -13.66
N HIS A 181 15.39 22.24 -14.50
CA HIS A 181 15.31 22.40 -15.95
C HIS A 181 13.83 22.43 -16.38
N THR A 182 13.50 23.32 -17.31
CA THR A 182 12.15 23.38 -17.88
C THR A 182 12.10 22.57 -19.16
N VAL A 183 11.49 21.38 -19.09
CA VAL A 183 11.28 20.53 -20.26
C VAL A 183 10.01 20.98 -20.98
N LYS A 184 10.13 21.29 -22.26
CA LYS A 184 9.05 21.70 -23.15
C LYS A 184 8.84 20.65 -24.24
N LEU A 185 7.57 20.29 -24.44
CA LEU A 185 7.14 19.46 -25.56
C LEU A 185 6.17 20.28 -26.42
N THR A 186 6.51 20.42 -27.70
CA THR A 186 5.60 20.86 -28.75
C THR A 186 5.24 19.64 -29.61
N ILE A 187 3.95 19.35 -29.76
CA ILE A 187 3.47 18.33 -30.70
C ILE A 187 2.62 18.97 -31.79
N ASN A 188 2.63 18.38 -32.98
CA ASN A 188 1.57 18.57 -33.95
C ASN A 188 0.89 17.21 -34.18
N ASP A 189 -0.41 17.12 -33.94
CA ASP A 189 -1.14 15.85 -34.00
C ASP A 189 -1.79 15.57 -35.36
N GLY A 190 -1.42 16.35 -36.38
CA GLY A 190 -2.03 16.35 -37.71
C GLY A 190 -3.19 17.33 -37.87
N THR A 191 -3.71 17.90 -36.77
CA THR A 191 -4.82 18.88 -36.79
C THR A 191 -4.39 20.22 -36.21
N GLU A 192 -3.66 20.22 -35.09
CA GLU A 192 -3.21 21.44 -34.41
C GLU A 192 -1.85 21.25 -33.74
N THR A 193 -1.22 22.37 -33.38
CA THR A 193 0.02 22.38 -32.60
C THR A 193 -0.29 22.67 -31.14
N LEU A 194 0.14 21.79 -30.24
CA LEU A 194 -0.04 21.91 -28.80
C LEU A 194 1.32 21.96 -28.10
N THR A 195 1.40 22.70 -27.00
CA THR A 195 2.63 22.85 -26.21
C THR A 195 2.33 22.60 -24.74
N THR A 196 3.25 21.91 -24.06
CA THR A 196 3.20 21.68 -22.62
C THR A 196 4.61 21.77 -22.03
N THR A 197 4.71 22.12 -20.74
CA THR A 197 5.99 22.26 -20.03
C THR A 197 5.92 21.59 -18.67
N VAL A 198 7.06 21.11 -18.18
CA VAL A 198 7.23 20.59 -16.82
C VAL A 198 8.62 20.95 -16.30
N GLU A 199 8.70 21.37 -15.04
CA GLU A 199 9.97 21.54 -14.35
C GLU A 199 10.46 20.17 -13.85
N VAL A 200 11.73 19.86 -14.11
CA VAL A 200 12.39 18.65 -13.63
C VAL A 200 13.62 19.03 -12.82
N MET A 201 13.82 18.38 -11.68
CA MET A 201 15.04 18.52 -10.90
C MET A 201 16.06 17.47 -11.35
N VAL A 202 17.16 17.93 -11.95
CA VAL A 202 18.32 17.10 -12.29
C VAL A 202 19.27 17.11 -11.09
N MET A 203 19.50 15.95 -10.49
CA MET A 203 20.37 15.81 -9.32
C MET A 203 21.84 15.65 -9.74
N GLY A 204 22.76 16.32 -9.04
CA GLY A 204 24.20 16.04 -9.21
C GLY A 204 24.60 14.66 -8.73
N GLU A 205 23.85 14.09 -7.78
CA GLU A 205 24.08 12.75 -7.25
C GLU A 205 22.75 12.06 -6.93
N LEU A 206 22.53 10.87 -7.51
CA LEU A 206 21.38 10.03 -7.19
C LEU A 206 21.80 8.96 -6.19
N VAL A 207 21.17 8.98 -5.02
CA VAL A 207 21.51 8.05 -3.94
C VAL A 207 20.27 7.44 -3.32
N LYS A 208 20.46 6.28 -2.70
CA LYS A 208 19.48 5.70 -1.79
C LYS A 208 19.33 6.59 -0.56
N SER A 209 18.23 6.42 0.16
CA SER A 209 17.99 7.16 1.39
C SER A 209 17.56 6.22 2.51
N LEU A 210 18.18 6.37 3.67
CA LEU A 210 17.74 5.77 4.92
C LEU A 210 16.70 6.68 5.57
N TYR A 211 15.59 6.07 5.98
CA TYR A 211 14.55 6.69 6.79
C TYR A 211 14.49 6.03 8.14
N PHE A 212 14.36 6.82 9.20
CA PHE A 212 14.19 6.30 10.55
C PHE A 212 13.31 7.23 11.38
N THR A 213 12.60 6.66 12.34
CA THR A 213 11.80 7.46 13.28
C THR A 213 12.68 7.96 14.42
N ASP A 214 12.21 8.98 15.12
CA ASP A 214 12.75 9.37 16.42
C ASP A 214 11.62 9.58 17.43
N ALA A 215 11.70 8.85 18.53
CA ALA A 215 10.71 8.90 19.60
C ALA A 215 10.78 10.20 20.41
N ILE A 216 11.92 10.89 20.43
CA ILE A 216 12.08 12.17 21.15
C ILE A 216 11.27 13.25 20.44
N THR A 217 11.53 13.44 19.15
CA THR A 217 10.90 14.51 18.35
C THR A 217 9.59 14.09 17.69
N LYS A 218 9.27 12.80 17.69
CA LYS A 218 8.11 12.20 17.00
C LYS A 218 8.10 12.52 15.50
N LYS A 219 9.27 12.46 14.87
CA LYS A 219 9.44 12.72 13.43
C LYS A 219 10.12 11.57 12.73
N ILE A 220 9.97 11.57 11.40
CA ILE A 220 10.80 10.75 10.51
C ILE A 220 11.99 11.62 10.07
N TYR A 221 13.17 11.02 10.03
CA TYR A 221 14.39 11.63 9.51
C TYR A 221 14.86 10.89 8.26
N ARG A 222 15.42 11.64 7.32
CA ARG A 222 16.05 11.13 6.10
C ARG A 222 17.56 11.34 6.18
N TYR A 223 18.32 10.28 5.92
CA TYR A 223 19.76 10.34 5.66
C TYR A 223 20.00 9.89 4.21
N PRO A 224 20.41 10.79 3.29
CA PRO A 224 20.78 10.40 1.93
C PRO A 224 22.20 9.82 1.91
N PHE A 225 22.44 8.69 1.24
CA PHE A 225 23.75 8.04 1.17
C PHE A 225 24.72 8.72 0.18
N LYS A 226 24.78 10.06 0.19
CA LYS A 226 25.67 10.87 -0.64
C LYS A 226 27.14 10.50 -0.42
N GLN A 227 27.87 10.34 -1.51
CA GLN A 227 29.31 10.08 -1.59
C GLN A 227 30.06 11.33 -2.05
N LEU A 228 29.45 12.17 -2.89
CA LEU A 228 30.09 13.37 -3.44
C LEU A 228 29.97 14.58 -2.52
N GLN A 229 28.99 14.58 -1.61
CA GLN A 229 28.75 15.65 -0.65
C GLN A 229 28.48 15.06 0.73
N THR A 230 28.80 15.80 1.78
CA THR A 230 28.47 15.40 3.16
C THR A 230 26.96 15.23 3.31
N PRO A 231 26.47 14.04 3.69
CA PRO A 231 25.06 13.82 3.97
C PRO A 231 24.54 14.72 5.09
N VAL A 232 23.38 15.32 4.88
CA VAL A 232 22.66 16.10 5.90
C VAL A 232 21.41 15.34 6.30
N ILE A 233 21.25 15.09 7.60
CA ILE A 233 20.04 14.49 8.16
C ILE A 233 18.95 15.56 8.19
N THR A 234 17.81 15.28 7.55
CA THR A 234 16.68 16.21 7.51
C THR A 234 15.43 15.63 8.13
N PRO A 235 14.70 16.37 8.99
CA PRO A 235 13.39 15.96 9.47
C PRO A 235 12.35 16.09 8.36
N LEU A 236 11.42 15.14 8.29
CA LEU A 236 10.22 15.22 7.45
C LEU A 236 9.08 15.94 8.19
N SER A 237 8.06 16.36 7.44
CA SER A 237 6.94 17.16 7.97
C SER A 237 5.93 16.36 8.78
N THR A 238 5.85 15.04 8.60
CA THR A 238 4.96 14.15 9.36
C THR A 238 5.27 14.17 10.86
N ILE A 239 4.22 14.26 11.67
CA ILE A 239 4.28 13.94 13.10
C ILE A 239 3.83 12.50 13.30
N LEU A 240 4.65 11.71 13.99
CA LEU A 240 4.41 10.32 14.33
C LEU A 240 3.58 10.22 15.61
N GLY A 241 2.78 9.16 15.75
CA GLY A 241 2.25 8.80 17.05
C GLY A 241 3.29 8.16 17.96
N LEU A 242 2.81 7.48 19.00
CA LEU A 242 3.67 7.07 20.12
C LEU A 242 4.63 5.95 19.76
N HIS A 243 4.17 4.94 19.03
CA HIS A 243 4.92 3.70 18.81
C HIS A 243 4.93 3.30 17.32
N PRO A 244 5.71 3.99 16.47
CA PRO A 244 5.86 3.67 15.06
C PRO A 244 6.87 2.52 14.87
N LEU A 245 6.47 1.29 15.23
CA LEU A 245 7.37 0.15 15.41
C LEU A 245 8.02 -0.39 14.13
N ALA A 246 7.42 -0.15 12.97
CA ALA A 246 7.97 -0.64 11.70
C ALA A 246 7.78 0.37 10.56
N MET A 247 8.73 0.36 9.63
CA MET A 247 8.71 1.18 8.42
C MET A 247 9.07 0.32 7.20
N THR A 248 8.52 0.67 6.03
CA THR A 248 8.95 0.14 4.73
C THR A 248 8.77 1.22 3.68
N VAL A 249 9.69 1.32 2.71
CA VAL A 249 9.50 2.19 1.54
C VAL A 249 8.97 1.34 0.39
N TYR A 250 7.82 1.74 -0.17
CA TYR A 250 7.19 1.06 -1.30
C TYR A 250 6.48 2.10 -2.18
N ASN A 251 6.63 1.99 -3.50
CA ASN A 251 6.01 2.90 -4.50
C ASN A 251 6.14 4.40 -4.15
N SER A 252 7.37 4.84 -3.83
CA SER A 252 7.68 6.24 -3.49
C SER A 252 6.91 6.77 -2.28
N ARG A 253 6.53 5.88 -1.35
CA ARG A 253 5.88 6.22 -0.09
C ARG A 253 6.54 5.47 1.06
N ILE A 254 6.54 6.09 2.22
CA ILE A 254 7.00 5.52 3.48
C ILE A 254 5.77 4.99 4.20
N TYR A 255 5.69 3.68 4.38
CA TYR A 255 4.64 3.02 5.15
C TYR A 255 5.11 2.88 6.59
N ILE A 256 4.22 3.17 7.54
CA ILE A 256 4.47 3.12 8.98
C ILE A 256 3.40 2.25 9.62
N SER A 257 3.83 1.29 10.43
CA SER A 257 2.97 0.60 11.38
C SER A 257 3.07 1.33 12.71
N GLU A 258 1.97 1.94 13.12
CA GLU A 258 1.82 2.60 14.41
C GLU A 258 0.93 1.74 15.30
N THR A 259 1.51 1.22 16.39
CA THR A 259 0.85 0.21 17.22
C THR A 259 -0.15 0.81 18.21
N GLY A 260 -0.22 2.14 18.32
CA GLY A 260 -1.05 2.81 19.33
C GLY A 260 -0.47 2.68 20.74
N VAL A 261 -1.25 2.92 21.79
CA VAL A 261 -0.75 3.01 23.18
C VAL A 261 -0.42 1.63 23.77
N GLY A 262 -1.11 0.57 23.31
CA GLY A 262 -1.09 -0.76 23.92
C GLY A 262 0.15 -1.62 23.59
N LEU A 263 1.30 -1.31 24.18
CA LEU A 263 2.53 -2.11 23.95
C LEU A 263 2.72 -3.34 24.83
N LYS A 264 1.94 -3.47 25.91
CA LYS A 264 2.07 -4.57 26.88
C LYS A 264 0.71 -5.17 27.19
N PHE A 265 0.61 -6.05 28.18
CA PHE A 265 -0.69 -6.46 28.67
C PHE A 265 -1.39 -5.25 29.28
N SER A 266 -2.28 -4.66 28.49
CA SER A 266 -2.88 -3.35 28.76
C SER A 266 -4.33 -3.47 29.24
N SER A 267 -4.73 -2.51 30.05
CA SER A 267 -6.09 -2.29 30.57
C SER A 267 -6.49 -0.83 30.38
N GLY A 268 -7.79 -0.52 30.46
CA GLY A 268 -8.29 0.85 30.30
C GLY A 268 -8.10 1.38 28.88
N GLU A 269 -7.70 2.64 28.71
CA GLU A 269 -7.51 3.25 27.39
C GLU A 269 -6.46 2.52 26.54
N ALA A 270 -5.36 2.06 27.16
CA ALA A 270 -4.32 1.30 26.46
C ALA A 270 -4.77 -0.10 26.02
N ALA A 271 -5.97 -0.56 26.42
CA ALA A 271 -6.53 -1.82 25.97
C ALA A 271 -7.36 -1.69 24.70
N LYS A 272 -7.71 -0.48 24.29
CA LYS A 272 -8.49 -0.24 23.07
C LYS A 272 -7.61 -0.45 21.85
N ALA A 273 -8.22 -0.84 20.73
CA ALA A 273 -7.52 -0.80 19.45
C ALA A 273 -7.37 0.67 19.03
N ASP A 274 -6.14 1.13 18.86
CA ASP A 274 -5.83 2.51 18.47
C ASP A 274 -4.64 2.62 17.50
N GLY A 275 -4.10 1.47 17.08
CA GLY A 275 -3.08 1.39 16.04
C GLY A 275 -3.60 1.68 14.64
N LYS A 276 -2.68 1.80 13.69
CA LYS A 276 -2.97 1.96 12.26
C LYS A 276 -1.74 1.65 11.41
N ILE A 277 -1.98 1.32 10.15
CA ILE A 277 -0.95 1.41 9.12
C ILE A 277 -1.31 2.59 8.24
N TYR A 278 -0.37 3.49 8.04
CA TYR A 278 -0.53 4.63 7.14
C TYR A 278 0.74 4.83 6.33
N SER A 279 0.62 5.62 5.27
CA SER A 279 1.77 6.00 4.44
C SER A 279 1.83 7.50 4.24
N VAL A 280 3.03 8.01 4.03
CA VAL A 280 3.31 9.40 3.64
C VAL A 280 4.21 9.37 2.42
N ASP A 281 4.26 10.46 1.64
CA ASP A 281 5.25 10.55 0.56
C ASP A 281 6.69 10.64 1.12
N LEU A 282 7.69 10.61 0.24
CA LEU A 282 9.10 10.64 0.64
C LEU A 282 9.53 11.94 1.36
N MET A 283 8.70 12.98 1.36
CA MET A 283 8.88 14.24 2.08
C MET A 283 8.09 14.28 3.41
N GLY A 284 7.34 13.23 3.73
CA GLY A 284 6.47 13.15 4.89
C GLY A 284 5.19 13.95 4.74
N ALA A 285 4.76 14.27 3.53
CA ALA A 285 3.48 14.91 3.27
C ALA A 285 2.44 13.89 2.78
N ASN A 286 1.22 14.40 2.54
CA ASN A 286 0.12 13.67 1.92
C ASN A 286 -0.17 12.30 2.57
N PRO A 287 -0.54 12.25 3.86
CA PRO A 287 -0.79 11.00 4.56
C PRO A 287 -1.99 10.26 3.98
N ILE A 288 -1.89 8.94 3.90
CA ILE A 288 -2.97 8.03 3.54
C ILE A 288 -3.02 6.94 4.60
N THR A 289 -4.09 6.88 5.38
CA THR A 289 -4.36 5.74 6.26
C THR A 289 -4.71 4.53 5.40
N VAL A 290 -3.91 3.47 5.50
CA VAL A 290 -4.16 2.22 4.77
C VAL A 290 -5.22 1.40 5.51
N THR A 291 -5.04 1.26 6.82
CA THR A 291 -5.99 0.53 7.67
C THR A 291 -5.96 1.04 9.11
N ALA A 292 -7.13 1.00 9.76
CA ALA A 292 -7.38 1.46 11.13
C ALA A 292 -8.54 0.63 11.75
N PRO A 293 -8.67 0.61 13.09
CA PRO A 293 -9.78 -0.05 13.77
C PRO A 293 -11.09 0.71 13.55
N VAL A 294 -12.21 -0.02 13.51
CA VAL A 294 -13.56 0.58 13.40
C VAL A 294 -14.19 0.81 14.77
N ASP A 295 -13.92 -0.07 15.74
CA ASP A 295 -14.43 0.03 17.09
C ASP A 295 -13.28 0.24 18.07
N VAL A 296 -13.23 1.45 18.63
CA VAL A 296 -12.25 1.88 19.65
C VAL A 296 -12.80 1.72 21.07
N SER A 297 -13.99 1.13 21.26
CA SER A 297 -14.67 1.07 22.55
C SER A 297 -14.43 -0.23 23.35
N ALA A 298 -14.02 -1.32 22.68
CA ALA A 298 -13.73 -2.62 23.29
C ALA A 298 -12.22 -2.91 23.39
N SER A 299 -11.84 -3.92 24.19
CA SER A 299 -10.45 -4.38 24.22
C SER A 299 -10.03 -4.93 22.84
N GLY A 300 -8.98 -4.36 22.26
CA GLY A 300 -8.53 -4.68 20.90
C GLY A 300 -7.07 -4.38 20.58
N TYR A 301 -6.29 -3.80 21.50
CA TYR A 301 -4.87 -3.49 21.25
C TYR A 301 -4.03 -4.68 20.76
N GLN A 302 -4.45 -5.91 21.11
CA GLN A 302 -3.73 -7.12 20.71
C GLN A 302 -3.76 -7.36 19.20
N VAL A 303 -4.71 -6.76 18.48
CA VAL A 303 -4.84 -6.87 17.02
C VAL A 303 -4.25 -5.69 16.26
N ASP A 304 -3.72 -4.70 16.97
CA ASP A 304 -3.10 -3.54 16.35
C ASP A 304 -1.86 -3.92 15.53
N PRO A 305 -1.57 -3.17 14.45
CA PRO A 305 -0.38 -3.33 13.66
C PRO A 305 0.90 -3.28 14.50
N TRP A 306 1.70 -4.34 14.41
CA TRP A 306 2.98 -4.46 15.09
C TRP A 306 4.13 -4.24 14.12
N VAL A 307 4.78 -5.30 13.64
CA VAL A 307 5.80 -5.22 12.58
C VAL A 307 5.15 -5.57 11.24
N HIS A 308 5.46 -4.80 10.20
CA HIS A 308 4.96 -5.04 8.86
C HIS A 308 6.06 -5.27 7.83
N THR A 309 5.67 -5.85 6.70
CA THR A 309 6.44 -5.91 5.46
C THR A 309 5.49 -5.74 4.27
N ILE A 310 6.01 -5.35 3.11
CA ILE A 310 5.22 -5.20 1.88
C ILE A 310 5.81 -6.14 0.83
N ASP A 311 4.99 -6.99 0.25
CA ASP A 311 5.43 -7.90 -0.81
C ASP A 311 5.45 -7.23 -2.19
N ALA A 312 5.99 -7.93 -3.19
CA ALA A 312 6.09 -7.42 -4.56
C ALA A 312 4.73 -7.15 -5.22
N SER A 313 3.66 -7.81 -4.74
CA SER A 313 2.29 -7.60 -5.22
C SER A 313 1.61 -6.40 -4.55
N GLY A 314 2.29 -5.71 -3.64
CA GLY A 314 1.75 -4.58 -2.91
C GLY A 314 0.81 -4.98 -1.78
N ASN A 315 0.91 -6.20 -1.25
CA ASN A 315 0.20 -6.55 -0.02
C ASN A 315 1.05 -6.17 1.19
N VAL A 316 0.43 -5.47 2.14
CA VAL A 316 1.00 -5.19 3.45
C VAL A 316 0.65 -6.33 4.39
N TRP A 317 1.66 -7.04 4.86
CA TRP A 317 1.56 -8.10 5.85
C TRP A 317 2.02 -7.54 7.19
N TRP A 318 1.25 -7.72 8.26
CA TRP A 318 1.69 -7.31 9.58
C TRP A 318 1.38 -8.34 10.65
N THR A 319 2.33 -8.48 11.58
CA THR A 319 2.10 -9.16 12.83
C THR A 319 1.21 -8.31 13.72
N THR A 320 0.44 -8.98 14.56
CA THR A 320 -0.26 -8.35 15.69
C THR A 320 0.52 -8.65 16.98
N ARG A 321 0.01 -8.28 18.16
CA ARG A 321 0.73 -8.61 19.40
C ARG A 321 0.79 -10.12 19.65
N ASN A 322 -0.35 -10.80 19.48
CA ASN A 322 -0.50 -12.21 19.83
C ASN A 322 -1.08 -13.03 18.67
N ASN A 323 -0.25 -13.93 18.14
CA ASN A 323 -0.59 -15.05 17.27
C ASN A 323 -1.48 -14.76 16.05
N SER A 324 -1.25 -13.64 15.36
CA SER A 324 -1.87 -13.44 14.05
C SER A 324 -1.04 -12.59 13.11
N VAL A 325 -1.11 -12.94 11.82
CA VAL A 325 -0.74 -12.03 10.74
C VAL A 325 -1.99 -11.69 9.95
N ARG A 326 -2.10 -10.42 9.61
CA ARG A 326 -3.15 -9.86 8.78
C ARG A 326 -2.54 -9.33 7.48
N VAL A 327 -3.37 -9.21 6.45
CA VAL A 327 -2.93 -8.75 5.13
C VAL A 327 -3.98 -7.86 4.49
N THR A 328 -3.55 -6.75 3.91
CA THR A 328 -4.37 -5.84 3.11
C THR A 328 -3.55 -5.26 1.97
N SER A 329 -4.20 -4.57 1.02
CA SER A 329 -3.49 -3.87 -0.05
C SER A 329 -2.80 -2.61 0.49
N ALA A 330 -1.57 -2.34 0.03
CA ALA A 330 -0.85 -1.09 0.28
C ALA A 330 -1.53 0.13 -0.37
N ALA A 331 -2.46 -0.11 -1.30
CA ALA A 331 -3.34 0.90 -1.89
C ALA A 331 -4.68 1.02 -1.14
N GLY A 332 -4.86 0.34 -0.01
CA GLY A 332 -6.02 0.50 0.85
C GLY A 332 -6.15 1.94 1.34
N VAL A 333 -7.39 2.38 1.55
CA VAL A 333 -7.72 3.70 2.11
C VAL A 333 -8.76 3.49 3.18
N GLU A 334 -8.41 3.83 4.43
CA GLU A 334 -9.28 3.68 5.60
C GLU A 334 -9.90 2.27 5.71
N ALA A 335 -9.15 1.23 5.34
CA ALA A 335 -9.65 -0.13 5.38
C ALA A 335 -9.81 -0.58 6.84
N VAL A 336 -10.91 -1.28 7.14
CA VAL A 336 -11.07 -1.98 8.42
C VAL A 336 -9.99 -3.04 8.57
N TYR A 337 -9.55 -3.32 9.80
CA TYR A 337 -8.68 -4.47 10.07
C TYR A 337 -9.26 -5.76 9.43
N PRO A 338 -8.56 -6.37 8.45
CA PRO A 338 -9.01 -7.59 7.81
C PRO A 338 -8.90 -8.75 8.79
N GLY A 339 -9.64 -9.83 8.54
CA GLY A 339 -9.54 -11.06 9.33
C GLY A 339 -8.12 -11.64 9.37
N THR A 340 -7.88 -12.53 10.35
CA THR A 340 -6.60 -13.25 10.47
C THR A 340 -6.31 -14.06 9.21
N ARG A 341 -5.12 -13.87 8.64
CA ARG A 341 -4.64 -14.61 7.47
C ARG A 341 -3.75 -15.79 7.85
N ILE A 342 -2.87 -15.60 8.83
CA ILE A 342 -1.98 -16.64 9.35
C ILE A 342 -2.13 -16.70 10.86
N GLN A 343 -2.18 -17.93 11.39
CA GLN A 343 -2.19 -18.22 12.81
C GLN A 343 -1.33 -19.45 13.08
N LEU A 344 -0.37 -19.36 14.01
CA LEU A 344 0.39 -20.53 14.45
C LEU A 344 -0.45 -21.28 15.50
N THR A 345 -0.71 -22.57 15.30
CA THR A 345 -1.46 -23.36 16.30
C THR A 345 -0.53 -24.11 17.25
N ALA A 346 -1.05 -24.51 18.41
CA ALA A 346 -0.36 -25.39 19.35
C ALA A 346 0.08 -26.71 18.69
N ALA A 347 -0.76 -27.27 17.81
CA ALA A 347 -0.45 -28.45 17.02
C ALA A 347 0.71 -28.21 16.03
N ASN A 348 0.75 -27.07 15.34
CA ASN A 348 1.89 -26.74 14.47
C ASN A 348 3.18 -26.58 15.28
N ALA A 349 3.08 -26.00 16.48
CA ALA A 349 4.22 -25.76 17.33
C ALA A 349 4.70 -26.99 18.12
N GLY A 350 3.89 -28.04 18.22
CA GLY A 350 4.18 -29.24 19.00
C GLY A 350 4.15 -28.99 20.51
N VAL A 351 3.29 -28.07 20.97
CA VAL A 351 3.16 -27.68 22.38
C VAL A 351 1.70 -27.72 22.82
N SER A 352 1.43 -27.62 24.12
CA SER A 352 0.06 -27.59 24.66
C SER A 352 -0.65 -26.25 24.45
N SER A 353 0.09 -25.14 24.36
CA SER A 353 -0.47 -23.81 24.15
C SER A 353 0.54 -22.86 23.52
N VAL A 354 0.02 -21.93 22.70
CA VAL A 354 0.75 -20.81 22.10
C VAL A 354 0.22 -19.45 22.58
N ALA A 355 -0.57 -19.42 23.65
CA ALA A 355 -1.22 -18.19 24.13
C ALA A 355 -0.23 -17.09 24.55
N THR A 356 0.97 -17.48 24.99
CA THR A 356 2.06 -16.60 25.42
C THR A 356 3.14 -16.40 24.35
N TYR A 357 2.89 -16.84 23.11
CA TYR A 357 3.80 -16.65 22.00
C TYR A 357 3.49 -15.31 21.34
N PHE A 358 4.31 -14.30 21.62
CA PHE A 358 4.17 -12.99 20.98
C PHE A 358 4.71 -13.05 19.55
N ASP A 359 4.05 -12.35 18.64
CA ASP A 359 4.56 -12.23 17.29
C ASP A 359 5.73 -11.23 17.27
N GLY A 360 6.78 -11.60 16.55
CA GLY A 360 7.91 -10.73 16.30
C GLY A 360 7.81 -10.07 14.92
N GLY A 361 8.80 -10.36 14.08
CA GLY A 361 8.86 -9.89 12.70
C GLY A 361 8.07 -10.76 11.73
N VAL A 362 7.76 -10.19 10.58
CA VAL A 362 7.22 -10.88 9.40
C VAL A 362 8.02 -10.48 8.17
N GLN A 363 8.31 -11.45 7.30
CA GLN A 363 9.01 -11.25 6.02
C GLN A 363 8.34 -12.11 4.94
N VAL A 364 8.32 -11.62 3.69
CA VAL A 364 7.90 -12.42 2.53
C VAL A 364 9.11 -12.88 1.72
N VAL A 365 9.32 -14.19 1.69
CA VAL A 365 10.51 -14.84 1.12
C VAL A 365 10.05 -15.93 0.18
N ASN A 366 10.37 -15.80 -1.12
CA ASN A 366 10.04 -16.80 -2.15
C ASN A 366 8.57 -17.26 -2.11
N ASP A 367 7.64 -16.30 -2.08
CA ASP A 367 6.18 -16.52 -1.98
C ASP A 367 5.72 -17.27 -0.72
N GLU A 368 6.54 -17.28 0.32
CA GLU A 368 6.21 -17.73 1.66
C GLU A 368 6.19 -16.55 2.62
N VAL A 369 5.33 -16.62 3.63
CA VAL A 369 5.30 -15.67 4.73
C VAL A 369 6.01 -16.32 5.92
N TRP A 370 7.12 -15.71 6.32
CA TRP A 370 7.91 -16.14 7.47
C TRP A 370 7.59 -15.25 8.64
N ILE A 371 7.30 -15.84 9.79
CA ILE A 371 6.96 -15.11 11.03
C ILE A 371 7.87 -15.55 12.15
N SER A 372 8.38 -14.62 12.96
CA SER A 372 9.13 -14.97 14.16
C SER A 372 8.24 -14.91 15.40
N LYS A 373 8.60 -15.69 16.42
CA LYS A 373 7.94 -15.64 17.73
C LYS A 373 8.95 -15.25 18.81
N THR A 374 8.47 -14.46 19.76
CA THR A 374 9.23 -13.93 20.90
C THR A 374 8.46 -14.05 22.21
N GLY A 375 9.00 -13.49 23.28
CA GLY A 375 8.42 -13.48 24.62
C GLY A 375 9.03 -14.52 25.56
N THR A 376 8.34 -14.82 26.65
CA THR A 376 8.81 -15.81 27.63
C THR A 376 8.91 -17.22 27.04
N THR A 377 7.96 -17.63 26.19
CA THR A 377 7.89 -18.98 25.62
C THR A 377 7.86 -19.04 24.10
N GLY A 378 7.57 -17.92 23.42
CA GLY A 378 7.54 -17.89 21.96
C GLY A 378 8.95 -17.94 21.37
N ARG A 379 9.17 -18.86 20.43
CA ARG A 379 10.49 -19.12 19.84
C ARG A 379 10.42 -19.42 18.34
N GLY A 380 11.54 -19.22 17.65
CA GLY A 380 11.76 -19.66 16.28
C GLY A 380 11.13 -18.79 15.20
N ILE A 381 11.35 -19.22 13.95
CA ILE A 381 10.75 -18.66 12.74
C ILE A 381 9.92 -19.76 12.06
N TRP A 382 8.71 -19.41 11.63
CA TRP A 382 7.70 -20.32 11.13
C TRP A 382 7.28 -19.90 9.72
N LYS A 383 7.12 -20.88 8.83
CA LYS A 383 6.84 -20.66 7.41
C LYS A 383 5.39 -21.00 7.08
N PHE A 384 4.76 -20.12 6.32
CA PHE A 384 3.40 -20.27 5.84
C PHE A 384 3.33 -19.96 4.34
N THR A 385 2.33 -20.49 3.65
CA THR A 385 1.99 -20.02 2.31
C THR A 385 1.35 -18.64 2.39
N THR A 386 1.37 -17.86 1.31
CA THR A 386 0.58 -16.62 1.20
C THR A 386 -0.93 -16.87 1.30
N ALA A 387 -1.40 -18.11 1.16
CA ALA A 387 -2.79 -18.50 1.44
C ALA A 387 -3.09 -18.66 2.95
N GLY A 388 -2.07 -18.68 3.80
CA GLY A 388 -2.21 -18.82 5.25
C GLY A 388 -1.94 -20.23 5.79
N ALA A 389 -1.62 -21.20 4.92
CA ALA A 389 -1.40 -22.58 5.33
C ALA A 389 -0.01 -22.76 5.95
N PHE A 390 0.07 -23.46 7.09
CA PHE A 390 1.34 -23.82 7.72
C PHE A 390 2.18 -24.72 6.80
N LYS A 391 3.47 -24.41 6.65
CA LYS A 391 4.41 -25.24 5.89
C LYS A 391 5.34 -26.01 6.82
N SER A 392 6.15 -25.28 7.58
CA SER A 392 7.17 -25.88 8.45
C SER A 392 7.71 -24.85 9.44
N LYS A 393 8.54 -25.33 10.35
CA LYS A 393 9.51 -24.47 11.04
C LYS A 393 10.63 -24.10 10.08
N LEU A 394 11.34 -23.00 10.33
CA LEU A 394 12.51 -22.62 9.54
C LEU A 394 13.69 -23.56 9.81
N SER A 395 13.98 -23.81 11.09
CA SER A 395 15.13 -24.60 11.54
C SER A 395 14.94 -25.06 12.98
N THR A 396 15.33 -26.29 13.28
CA THR A 396 15.33 -26.82 14.66
C THR A 396 16.28 -26.06 15.58
N THR A 397 17.32 -25.43 15.04
CA THR A 397 18.28 -24.65 15.85
C THR A 397 17.65 -23.33 16.32
N LEU A 398 16.91 -22.66 15.44
CA LEU A 398 16.27 -21.37 15.75
C LEU A 398 15.07 -21.53 16.69
N ASP A 399 14.48 -22.72 16.76
CA ASP A 399 13.36 -23.06 17.66
C ASP A 399 13.65 -22.81 19.15
N ASN A 400 14.92 -22.65 19.53
CA ASN A 400 15.31 -22.39 20.91
C ASN A 400 15.28 -20.91 21.29
N TYR A 401 15.22 -20.00 20.31
CA TYR A 401 15.49 -18.58 20.54
C TYR A 401 14.26 -17.69 20.35
N ALA A 402 14.11 -16.71 21.26
CA ALA A 402 13.05 -15.72 21.21
C ALA A 402 13.42 -14.66 20.17
N ILE A 403 12.87 -14.79 18.96
CA ILE A 403 13.28 -13.96 17.83
C ILE A 403 12.31 -12.81 17.69
N ARG A 404 12.77 -11.62 18.08
CA ARG A 404 11.97 -10.40 18.13
C ARG A 404 11.69 -9.81 16.76
N ASN A 405 12.72 -9.72 15.94
CA ASN A 405 12.59 -9.26 14.56
C ASN A 405 13.71 -9.89 13.73
N PHE A 406 13.53 -9.95 12.41
CA PHE A 406 14.53 -10.46 11.49
C PHE A 406 14.36 -9.85 10.10
N VAL A 407 15.45 -9.84 9.34
CA VAL A 407 15.46 -9.52 7.91
C VAL A 407 16.21 -10.61 7.14
N VAL A 408 15.82 -10.79 5.89
CA VAL A 408 16.35 -11.85 5.03
C VAL A 408 17.14 -11.22 3.90
N ASP A 409 18.44 -11.51 3.88
CA ASP A 409 19.34 -11.14 2.81
C ASP A 409 19.32 -12.25 1.74
N LYS A 410 18.50 -12.01 0.71
CA LYS A 410 18.36 -12.94 -0.43
C LYS A 410 19.57 -12.93 -1.36
N VAL A 411 20.40 -11.89 -1.33
CA VAL A 411 21.60 -11.77 -2.17
C VAL A 411 22.70 -12.65 -1.60
N ASN A 412 22.92 -12.58 -0.29
CA ASN A 412 24.00 -13.33 0.38
C ASN A 412 23.53 -14.60 1.10
N ASN A 413 22.26 -14.97 0.96
CA ASN A 413 21.63 -16.13 1.61
C ASN A 413 21.82 -16.14 3.15
N LYS A 414 21.52 -15.01 3.79
CA LYS A 414 21.62 -14.84 5.25
C LYS A 414 20.31 -14.40 5.88
N ILE A 415 20.17 -14.69 7.16
CA ILE A 415 19.14 -14.10 8.03
C ILE A 415 19.86 -13.34 9.13
N TYR A 416 19.40 -12.11 9.36
CA TYR A 416 19.82 -11.29 10.49
C TYR A 416 18.66 -11.19 11.46
N PHE A 417 18.86 -11.51 12.72
CA PHE A 417 17.75 -11.62 13.68
C PHE A 417 18.14 -11.16 15.09
N VAL A 418 17.16 -10.61 15.80
CA VAL A 418 17.32 -10.06 17.15
C VAL A 418 16.78 -11.06 18.16
N VAL A 419 17.59 -11.35 19.18
CA VAL A 419 17.20 -12.15 20.34
C VAL A 419 17.02 -11.22 21.54
N SER A 420 15.79 -11.09 22.03
CA SER A 420 15.41 -10.19 23.13
C SER A 420 15.31 -10.88 24.49
N VAL A 421 15.38 -12.21 24.53
CA VAL A 421 15.39 -13.01 25.76
C VAL A 421 16.57 -13.99 25.69
N PRO A 422 17.50 -14.00 26.66
CA PRO A 422 18.62 -14.94 26.66
C PRO A 422 18.11 -16.39 26.72
N TYR A 423 18.86 -17.30 26.10
CA TYR A 423 18.60 -18.74 26.17
C TYR A 423 19.74 -19.43 26.91
N THR A 424 19.41 -20.13 27.98
CA THR A 424 20.38 -20.81 28.87
C THR A 424 20.59 -22.29 28.53
N GLY A 425 19.82 -22.84 27.59
CA GLY A 425 20.01 -24.21 27.11
C GLY A 425 21.24 -24.35 26.22
N THR A 426 21.36 -25.44 25.46
CA THR A 426 22.55 -25.72 24.65
C THR A 426 22.24 -25.63 23.15
N PRO A 427 22.95 -24.78 22.37
CA PRO A 427 23.97 -23.82 22.82
C PRO A 427 23.30 -22.58 23.45
N ALA A 428 23.93 -22.05 24.50
CA ALA A 428 23.43 -20.87 25.19
C ALA A 428 23.73 -19.63 24.36
N ILE A 429 22.79 -18.68 24.29
CA ILE A 429 23.00 -17.39 23.64
C ILE A 429 22.46 -16.25 24.52
N GLY A 430 23.15 -15.11 24.48
CA GLY A 430 22.71 -13.90 25.16
C GLY A 430 21.69 -13.09 24.33
N GLN A 431 21.22 -11.98 24.90
CA GLN A 431 20.54 -10.95 24.12
C GLN A 431 21.49 -10.32 23.11
N GLY A 432 21.03 -10.12 21.88
CA GLY A 432 21.90 -9.64 20.83
C GLY A 432 21.28 -9.63 19.44
N LEU A 433 22.03 -9.06 18.51
CA LEU A 433 21.83 -9.21 17.08
C LEU A 433 22.73 -10.34 16.58
N TYR A 434 22.16 -11.25 15.80
CA TYR A 434 22.82 -12.43 15.28
C TYR A 434 22.62 -12.54 13.77
N LYS A 435 23.50 -13.30 13.10
CA LYS A 435 23.30 -13.79 11.74
C LYS A 435 23.34 -15.30 11.68
N CYS A 436 22.69 -15.87 10.68
CA CYS A 436 22.81 -17.28 10.31
C CYS A 436 22.67 -17.45 8.80
N ASN A 437 22.92 -18.66 8.30
CA ASN A 437 22.55 -19.05 6.95
C ASN A 437 21.02 -18.98 6.78
N ILE A 438 20.55 -18.86 5.53
CA ILE A 438 19.11 -18.76 5.23
C ILE A 438 18.28 -19.98 5.67
N ASP A 439 18.93 -21.12 5.94
CA ASP A 439 18.32 -22.34 6.50
C ASP A 439 18.34 -22.38 8.05
N GLY A 440 18.81 -21.31 8.70
CA GLY A 440 18.92 -21.19 10.15
C GLY A 440 20.17 -21.83 10.79
N THR A 441 21.11 -22.35 10.00
CA THR A 441 22.37 -22.94 10.48
C THR A 441 23.48 -21.89 10.66
N ASN A 442 24.57 -22.24 11.36
CA ASN A 442 25.74 -21.37 11.57
C ASN A 442 25.38 -20.00 12.19
N ILE A 443 24.80 -20.05 13.40
CA ILE A 443 24.45 -18.85 14.15
C ILE A 443 25.71 -18.17 14.68
N GLN A 444 25.83 -16.87 14.42
CA GLN A 444 26.98 -16.05 14.80
C GLN A 444 26.50 -14.74 15.41
N LEU A 445 27.11 -14.35 16.53
CA LEU A 445 26.85 -13.06 17.17
C LEU A 445 27.40 -11.92 16.30
N ILE A 446 26.62 -10.84 16.16
CA ILE A 446 27.03 -9.58 15.52
C ILE A 446 27.23 -8.51 16.58
N ASP A 447 26.21 -8.29 17.42
CA ASP A 447 26.19 -7.22 18.43
C ASP A 447 25.62 -7.76 19.73
N ALA A 448 26.44 -7.83 20.77
CA ALA A 448 25.98 -8.18 22.11
C ALA A 448 25.23 -6.99 22.71
N LEU A 449 24.02 -7.24 23.22
CA LEU A 449 23.22 -6.19 23.86
C LEU A 449 23.34 -6.27 25.39
N PRO A 450 23.30 -5.13 26.09
CA PRO A 450 23.38 -5.13 27.55
C PRO A 450 22.25 -5.95 28.17
N THR A 451 22.57 -6.70 29.21
CA THR A 451 21.55 -7.37 30.04
C THR A 451 21.14 -6.41 31.16
N VAL A 452 19.85 -6.08 31.26
CA VAL A 452 19.32 -5.30 32.37
C VAL A 452 18.82 -6.24 33.46
N ALA A 453 18.84 -5.81 34.72
CA ALA A 453 18.21 -6.55 35.80
C ALA A 453 16.70 -6.75 35.52
N THR A 454 16.19 -7.93 35.88
CA THR A 454 14.76 -8.25 35.79
C THR A 454 13.94 -7.22 36.57
N GLY A 455 12.86 -6.68 35.98
CA GLY A 455 12.01 -5.69 36.63
C GLY A 455 12.55 -4.24 36.63
N ALA A 456 13.69 -3.98 35.98
CA ALA A 456 14.28 -2.63 35.90
C ALA A 456 13.51 -1.62 35.03
N GLY A 457 12.31 -1.97 34.53
CA GLY A 457 11.48 -1.09 33.72
C GLY A 457 12.22 -0.57 32.49
N PHE A 458 12.66 -1.44 31.59
CA PHE A 458 13.20 -1.04 30.29
C PHE A 458 12.36 -1.66 29.19
N SER A 459 11.77 -0.86 28.28
CA SER A 459 11.07 -1.25 27.03
C SER A 459 10.57 -2.71 26.91
N ASN A 460 9.85 -3.22 27.92
CA ASN A 460 9.35 -4.60 27.94
C ASN A 460 8.00 -4.64 27.22
N GLU A 461 7.92 -5.34 26.08
CA GLU A 461 6.73 -5.31 25.21
C GLU A 461 6.03 -6.70 25.15
N GLY A 462 6.77 -7.78 25.42
CA GLY A 462 6.32 -9.17 25.47
C GLY A 462 6.65 -9.88 26.79
N GLY A 463 6.64 -9.14 27.91
CA GLY A 463 6.67 -9.70 29.27
C GLY A 463 7.96 -9.44 30.05
N ASP A 464 8.01 -10.00 31.26
CA ASP A 464 9.16 -9.86 32.15
C ASP A 464 10.40 -10.49 31.50
N ASN A 465 11.49 -9.71 31.44
CA ASN A 465 12.81 -10.08 30.89
C ASN A 465 12.94 -10.01 29.36
N GLU A 466 11.98 -9.43 28.64
CA GLU A 466 12.15 -9.10 27.22
C GLU A 466 12.65 -7.66 27.03
N PHE A 467 13.97 -7.48 26.83
CA PHE A 467 14.55 -6.15 26.61
C PHE A 467 14.64 -5.82 25.12
N VAL A 468 13.87 -4.82 24.70
CA VAL A 468 13.71 -4.47 23.28
C VAL A 468 14.66 -3.33 22.89
N TYR A 469 15.94 -3.62 22.72
CA TYR A 469 16.91 -2.62 22.24
C TYR A 469 16.76 -2.30 20.75
N ILE A 470 16.39 -3.31 19.95
CA ILE A 470 16.29 -3.23 18.50
C ILE A 470 14.88 -3.63 18.08
N THR A 471 14.18 -2.70 17.43
CA THR A 471 12.82 -2.90 16.93
C THR A 471 12.78 -3.04 15.41
N GLY A 472 13.71 -2.42 14.70
CA GLY A 472 13.76 -2.38 13.24
C GLY A 472 15.13 -2.72 12.67
N LEU A 473 15.12 -3.39 11.52
CA LEU A 473 16.27 -3.83 10.74
C LEU A 473 16.00 -3.49 9.26
N THR A 474 17.02 -3.08 8.52
CA THR A 474 16.94 -2.89 7.06
C THR A 474 18.29 -3.17 6.42
N LEU A 475 18.27 -3.67 5.18
CA LEU A 475 19.47 -4.04 4.42
C LEU A 475 19.70 -3.06 3.27
N ASP A 476 20.97 -2.78 3.02
CA ASP A 476 21.46 -2.26 1.76
C ASP A 476 22.45 -3.25 1.16
N THR A 477 22.00 -4.06 0.20
CA THR A 477 22.81 -5.10 -0.46
C THR A 477 23.48 -4.61 -1.75
N ASP A 478 23.27 -3.35 -2.13
CA ASP A 478 23.88 -2.70 -3.31
C ASP A 478 24.14 -1.23 -2.99
N PRO A 479 25.10 -0.94 -2.08
CA PRO A 479 25.31 0.41 -1.57
C PRO A 479 25.94 1.33 -2.62
N ASP A 480 25.70 2.63 -2.46
CA ASP A 480 26.20 3.65 -3.39
C ASP A 480 27.73 3.80 -3.33
N ASP A 481 28.35 3.42 -2.20
CA ASP A 481 29.80 3.42 -1.98
C ASP A 481 30.53 2.21 -2.61
N LYS A 482 29.81 1.31 -3.29
CA LYS A 482 30.33 0.09 -3.96
C LYS A 482 30.97 -0.95 -3.03
N THR A 483 30.71 -0.87 -1.73
CA THR A 483 31.10 -1.92 -0.77
C THR A 483 30.18 -3.15 -0.86
N SER A 484 30.48 -4.17 -0.04
CA SER A 484 29.72 -5.42 0.05
C SER A 484 28.29 -5.27 0.62
N GLY A 485 27.89 -4.06 1.03
CA GLY A 485 26.59 -3.77 1.63
C GLY A 485 26.61 -3.70 3.15
N TYR A 486 25.50 -3.22 3.72
CA TYR A 486 25.34 -3.01 5.15
C TYR A 486 23.97 -3.47 5.67
N LEU A 487 23.96 -3.97 6.90
CA LEU A 487 22.78 -4.05 7.74
C LEU A 487 22.71 -2.77 8.59
N TYR A 488 21.55 -2.11 8.60
CA TYR A 488 21.25 -0.98 9.48
C TYR A 488 20.14 -1.36 10.46
N TYR A 489 20.25 -0.87 11.69
CA TYR A 489 19.27 -1.14 12.73
C TYR A 489 19.18 -0.01 13.75
N GLY A 490 17.95 0.22 14.22
CA GLY A 490 17.70 1.14 15.31
C GLY A 490 18.16 0.52 16.64
N TYR A 491 19.02 1.23 17.36
CA TYR A 491 19.50 0.85 18.70
C TYR A 491 19.04 1.89 19.72
N ARG A 492 18.40 1.40 20.78
CA ARG A 492 17.87 2.21 21.88
C ARG A 492 18.54 1.82 23.19
N ASP A 493 19.31 2.72 23.77
CA ASP A 493 20.06 2.46 25.00
C ASP A 493 19.16 2.57 26.24
N ASN A 494 19.45 1.79 27.29
CA ASN A 494 18.66 1.77 28.53
C ASN A 494 18.84 3.02 29.40
N MET A 495 19.78 3.90 29.07
CA MET A 495 19.87 5.21 29.70
C MET A 495 19.07 6.28 28.94
N ASP A 496 18.73 6.05 27.67
CA ASP A 496 17.86 6.92 26.89
C ASP A 496 16.38 6.52 26.99
N ILE A 497 16.10 5.26 27.34
CA ILE A 497 14.75 4.73 27.57
C ILE A 497 14.65 4.09 28.95
N ASN A 498 13.61 4.45 29.71
CA ASN A 498 13.30 3.86 31.00
C ASN A 498 11.79 3.59 31.16
N GLY A 499 11.40 3.11 32.35
CA GLY A 499 10.02 2.85 32.74
C GLY A 499 9.42 1.51 32.29
N ASN A 500 8.35 1.12 32.98
CA ASN A 500 7.53 -0.06 32.64
C ASN A 500 6.60 0.27 31.45
N GLY A 501 7.20 0.38 30.26
CA GLY A 501 6.66 0.93 29.02
C GLY A 501 7.64 2.00 28.51
N PRO A 502 8.03 1.99 27.22
CA PRO A 502 9.18 2.76 26.77
C PRO A 502 8.95 4.27 26.93
N THR A 503 9.49 4.82 28.01
CA THR A 503 9.47 6.25 28.28
C THR A 503 10.83 6.82 27.90
N ILE A 504 10.81 7.92 27.16
CA ILE A 504 12.04 8.61 26.77
C ILE A 504 12.56 9.39 27.98
N SER A 505 13.75 9.04 28.45
CA SER A 505 14.38 9.64 29.63
C SER A 505 15.69 10.36 29.34
N GLY A 506 16.34 10.04 28.23
CA GLY A 506 17.56 10.68 27.78
C GLY A 506 17.34 11.59 26.58
N ASN A 507 18.45 12.03 26.01
CA ASN A 507 18.48 12.89 24.81
C ASN A 507 18.91 12.13 23.54
N GLY A 508 18.95 10.79 23.61
CA GLY A 508 19.32 9.94 22.48
C GLY A 508 20.83 9.89 22.23
N SER A 509 21.68 10.48 23.08
CA SER A 509 23.14 10.53 22.87
C SER A 509 23.82 9.16 22.81
N ARG A 510 23.19 8.12 23.39
CA ARG A 510 23.67 6.72 23.35
C ARG A 510 22.87 5.84 22.40
N SER A 511 21.79 6.39 21.85
CA SER A 511 20.88 5.73 20.93
C SER A 511 21.09 6.25 19.50
N GLY A 512 20.55 5.51 18.54
CA GLY A 512 20.52 5.93 17.15
C GLY A 512 20.59 4.75 16.19
N ILE A 513 21.21 4.94 15.02
CA ILE A 513 21.32 3.90 14.00
C ILE A 513 22.70 3.27 14.09
N LYS A 514 22.74 1.97 14.33
CA LYS A 514 23.95 1.16 14.15
C LYS A 514 23.99 0.57 12.74
N ARG A 515 25.20 0.34 12.23
CA ARG A 515 25.43 -0.38 10.97
C ARG A 515 26.46 -1.49 11.13
N TYR A 516 26.32 -2.54 10.33
CA TYR A 516 27.23 -3.67 10.26
C TYR A 516 27.50 -4.04 8.78
N PRO A 517 28.78 -4.14 8.34
CA PRO A 517 29.09 -4.58 6.98
C PRO A 517 28.66 -6.04 6.76
N LEU A 518 28.01 -6.32 5.62
CA LEU A 518 27.47 -7.67 5.35
C LEU A 518 28.58 -8.72 5.15
N ASP A 519 29.78 -8.29 4.74
CA ASP A 519 30.98 -9.14 4.67
C ASP A 519 31.61 -9.43 6.04
N GLY A 520 31.18 -8.74 7.09
CA GLY A 520 31.72 -8.88 8.43
C GLY A 520 33.15 -8.36 8.61
N SER A 521 33.61 -7.48 7.72
CA SER A 521 34.95 -6.88 7.77
C SER A 521 35.24 -6.09 9.06
N THR A 522 34.22 -5.53 9.71
CA THR A 522 34.36 -4.78 10.97
C THR A 522 33.20 -5.07 11.93
N ALA A 523 33.43 -4.76 13.21
CA ALA A 523 32.40 -4.81 14.23
C ALA A 523 31.31 -3.73 13.99
N PRO A 524 30.09 -3.91 14.52
CA PRO A 524 29.04 -2.91 14.37
C PRO A 524 29.43 -1.56 14.96
N LEU A 525 29.01 -0.48 14.29
CA LEU A 525 29.32 0.88 14.67
C LEU A 525 28.05 1.71 14.83
N LEU A 526 27.99 2.54 15.87
CA LEU A 526 26.92 3.52 16.06
C LEU A 526 27.12 4.69 15.07
N PHE A 527 26.47 4.54 13.92
CA PHE A 527 26.63 5.32 12.70
C PHE A 527 25.96 6.69 12.80
N ILE A 528 24.72 6.73 13.28
CA ILE A 528 23.97 7.96 13.55
C ILE A 528 23.62 7.97 15.04
N LYS A 529 23.84 9.11 15.72
CA LYS A 529 23.64 9.29 17.17
C LYS A 529 22.65 10.41 17.45
N GLY A 530 22.10 10.47 18.65
CA GLY A 530 21.23 11.57 19.10
C GLY A 530 19.76 11.34 18.80
N TYR A 531 19.35 10.10 18.52
CA TYR A 531 17.98 9.75 18.16
C TYR A 531 17.57 8.47 18.86
N VAL A 532 16.27 8.28 19.08
CA VAL A 532 15.71 7.06 19.68
C VAL A 532 14.79 6.38 18.67
N PRO A 533 15.32 5.49 17.80
CA PRO A 533 14.58 4.96 16.67
C PRO A 533 13.72 3.75 17.00
N TYR A 534 12.49 3.74 16.49
CA TYR A 534 11.61 2.58 16.46
C TYR A 534 11.63 1.94 15.07
N GLY A 535 11.15 2.69 14.07
CA GLY A 535 11.10 2.25 12.68
C GLY A 535 12.35 2.66 11.91
N ILE A 536 12.75 1.83 10.96
CA ILE A 536 13.86 2.08 10.02
C ILE A 536 13.53 1.44 8.67
N ALA A 537 13.86 2.11 7.57
CA ALA A 537 13.68 1.59 6.22
C ALA A 537 14.64 2.26 5.24
N ILE A 538 15.03 1.54 4.18
CA ILE A 538 15.79 2.13 3.07
C ILE A 538 14.90 2.24 1.85
N ASP A 539 14.90 3.43 1.25
CA ASP A 539 14.50 3.61 -0.13
C ASP A 539 15.62 3.11 -1.04
N ASN A 540 15.41 1.93 -1.62
CA ASN A 540 16.38 1.28 -2.50
C ASN A 540 16.43 1.89 -3.90
N THR A 541 15.55 2.83 -4.23
CA THR A 541 15.66 3.60 -5.48
C THR A 541 16.58 4.79 -5.27
N ARG A 542 17.52 4.99 -6.20
CA ARG A 542 18.39 6.16 -6.23
C ARG A 542 17.60 7.37 -6.74
N ARG A 543 17.49 8.43 -5.95
CA ARG A 543 16.66 9.61 -6.25
C ARG A 543 17.35 10.91 -5.89
#